data_AF-A0A1I1XDB6-F1
#
_entry.id   AF-A0A1I1XDB6-F1
#
_cell.length_a   1.000
_cell.length_b   1.000
_cell.length_c   1.000
_cell.angle_alpha   90.00
_cell.angle_beta   90.00
_cell.angle_gamma   90.00
#
_symmetry.space_group_name_H-M   'P 1'
#
loop_
_entity.id
_entity.type
_entity.pdbx_description
1 polymer ?
#
loop_
_entity_poly.entity_id
_entity_poly.type
_entity_poly.pdbx_seq_one_letter_code
_entity_poly.pdbx_strand_id
1 'polypeptide(L)'
;MQINIFSEINTIKMQLTFSSFDKTITADFKQLPFEKLLFFGTWCSEYLYTKYAQYLKEMGDDEGYEILTNAISYLWATVDKPSLIEESVVDEHIDNLHTIDIDNFDLVEVNDTGIMKVMECIESALVYIEEKNYEFIVASAYFPLDVIDVIMTNELGLDTNDPNKHIEHPLLKEEFDAQFKLIEYLKTHDGLTSADKHIFR
;
A
#
# COMPACT_ATOMS: atom_id res chain seq x y z
N MET A 1 12.44 -43.31 4.38
CA MET A 1 13.08 -42.39 5.34
C MET A 1 13.18 -41.04 4.65
N GLN A 2 12.13 -40.23 4.77
CA GLN A 2 12.09 -38.88 4.18
C GLN A 2 12.92 -37.96 5.07
N ILE A 3 13.94 -37.36 4.48
CA ILE A 3 14.71 -36.28 5.09
C ILE A 3 13.79 -35.06 5.04
N ASN A 4 13.44 -34.55 6.22
CA ASN A 4 12.57 -33.40 6.39
C ASN A 4 13.40 -32.14 6.16
N ILE A 5 13.34 -31.57 4.95
CA ILE A 5 14.18 -30.43 4.52
C ILE A 5 13.61 -29.09 5.05
N PHE A 6 12.56 -29.11 5.88
CA PHE A 6 11.93 -27.88 6.40
C PHE A 6 12.52 -27.33 7.70
N SER A 7 13.66 -27.83 8.21
CA SER A 7 14.13 -27.45 9.55
C SER A 7 15.32 -26.49 9.62
N GLU A 8 15.83 -25.94 8.52
CA GLU A 8 17.03 -25.08 8.59
C GLU A 8 16.94 -23.84 7.69
N ILE A 9 15.98 -22.96 7.99
CA ILE A 9 16.23 -21.53 7.78
C ILE A 9 16.69 -21.01 9.14
N ASN A 10 17.97 -20.65 9.22
CA ASN A 10 18.57 -19.93 10.35
C ASN A 10 17.86 -18.58 10.52
N THR A 11 16.71 -18.57 11.19
CA THR A 11 16.05 -17.35 11.63
C THR A 11 16.76 -16.88 12.89
N ILE A 12 17.83 -16.09 12.72
CA ILE A 12 17.98 -14.97 13.64
C ILE A 12 16.66 -14.22 13.48
N LYS A 13 15.76 -14.31 14.47
CA LYS A 13 14.60 -13.42 14.54
C LYS A 13 15.17 -12.02 14.66
N MET A 14 15.44 -11.40 13.51
CA MET A 14 15.74 -9.99 13.45
C MET A 14 14.55 -9.30 14.12
N GLN A 15 14.83 -8.61 15.22
CA GLN A 15 13.80 -7.86 15.92
C GLN A 15 13.22 -6.86 14.93
N LEU A 16 11.89 -6.93 14.72
CA LEU A 16 11.22 -6.04 13.80
C LEU A 16 11.32 -4.61 14.34
N THR A 17 11.93 -3.76 13.54
CA THR A 17 12.05 -2.31 13.72
C THR A 17 11.69 -1.66 12.39
N PHE A 18 11.24 -0.41 12.38
CA PHE A 18 11.00 0.32 11.13
C PHE A 18 12.26 0.36 10.24
N SER A 19 13.45 0.50 10.84
CA SER A 19 14.71 0.43 10.10
C SER A 19 14.96 -0.95 9.47
N SER A 20 14.66 -2.04 10.17
CA SER A 20 14.78 -3.38 9.59
C SER A 20 13.72 -3.67 8.53
N PHE A 21 12.51 -3.13 8.69
CA PHE A 21 11.43 -3.22 7.72
C PHE A 21 11.84 -2.49 6.43
N ASP A 22 12.21 -1.21 6.53
CA ASP A 22 12.68 -0.37 5.44
C ASP A 22 13.79 -1.03 4.62
N LYS A 23 14.80 -1.53 5.33
CA LYS A 23 15.94 -2.21 4.72
C LYS A 23 15.51 -3.48 3.97
N THR A 24 14.56 -4.23 4.53
CA THR A 24 14.07 -5.48 3.94
C THR A 24 13.27 -5.19 2.68
N ILE A 25 12.25 -4.33 2.76
CA ILE A 25 11.42 -4.00 1.60
C ILE A 25 12.23 -3.36 0.48
N THR A 26 13.17 -2.46 0.80
CA THR A 26 14.02 -1.81 -0.20
C THR A 26 14.94 -2.82 -0.90
N ALA A 27 15.50 -3.78 -0.16
CA ALA A 27 16.36 -4.80 -0.75
C ALA A 27 15.59 -5.75 -1.66
N ASP A 28 14.36 -6.10 -1.28
CA ASP A 28 13.48 -6.98 -2.05
C ASP A 28 12.92 -6.27 -3.28
N PHE A 29 12.46 -5.03 -3.15
CA PHE A 29 11.84 -4.28 -4.25
C PHE A 29 12.84 -3.97 -5.37
N LYS A 30 14.12 -3.74 -5.05
CA LYS A 30 15.19 -3.62 -6.06
C LYS A 30 15.33 -4.82 -6.98
N GLN A 31 14.84 -5.99 -6.57
CA GLN A 31 14.99 -7.25 -7.31
C GLN A 31 13.69 -7.68 -7.99
N LEU A 32 12.55 -7.14 -7.58
CA LEU A 32 11.26 -7.49 -8.17
C LEU A 32 11.06 -6.80 -9.52
N PRO A 33 10.46 -7.49 -10.51
CA PRO A 33 10.11 -6.90 -11.79
C PRO A 33 8.98 -5.88 -11.65
N PHE A 34 8.83 -5.05 -12.68
CA PHE A 34 7.87 -3.96 -12.73
C PHE A 34 6.44 -4.39 -12.37
N GLU A 35 5.97 -5.48 -12.96
CA GLU A 35 4.60 -5.97 -12.80
C GLU A 35 4.31 -6.39 -11.36
N LYS A 36 5.32 -6.92 -10.66
CA LYS A 36 5.17 -7.36 -9.26
C LYS A 36 5.17 -6.18 -8.29
N LEU A 37 5.97 -5.16 -8.58
CA LEU A 37 5.98 -3.92 -7.83
C LEU A 37 4.69 -3.12 -8.03
N LEU A 38 4.21 -3.04 -9.29
CA LEU A 38 2.93 -2.42 -9.60
C LEU A 38 1.80 -3.16 -8.86
N PHE A 39 1.76 -4.49 -8.91
CA PHE A 39 0.80 -5.28 -8.14
C PHE A 39 0.82 -4.92 -6.65
N PHE A 40 2.01 -4.84 -6.04
CA PHE A 40 2.15 -4.50 -4.62
C PHE A 40 1.59 -3.10 -4.31
N GLY A 41 1.97 -2.09 -5.10
CA GLY A 41 1.47 -0.73 -4.94
C GLY A 41 -0.06 -0.65 -5.06
N THR A 42 -0.61 -1.24 -6.13
CA THR A 42 -2.06 -1.30 -6.35
C THR A 42 -2.79 -2.06 -5.24
N TRP A 43 -2.19 -3.12 -4.70
CA TRP A 43 -2.76 -3.87 -3.58
C TRP A 43 -2.80 -3.07 -2.27
N CYS A 44 -1.78 -2.26 -1.98
CA CYS A 44 -1.83 -1.29 -0.89
C CYS A 44 -2.94 -0.24 -1.11
N SER A 45 -3.05 0.29 -2.34
CA SER A 45 -4.09 1.25 -2.71
C SER A 45 -5.50 0.66 -2.55
N GLU A 46 -5.73 -0.58 -2.97
CA GLU A 46 -7.01 -1.28 -2.83
C GLU A 46 -7.42 -1.44 -1.36
N TYR A 47 -6.46 -1.81 -0.49
CA TYR A 47 -6.71 -1.96 0.94
C TYR A 47 -7.17 -0.65 1.58
N LEU A 48 -6.46 0.45 1.29
CA LEU A 48 -6.82 1.78 1.78
C LEU A 48 -8.16 2.23 1.17
N TYR A 49 -8.34 2.08 -0.14
CA TYR A 49 -9.54 2.49 -0.87
C TYR A 49 -10.79 1.83 -0.30
N THR A 50 -10.73 0.51 -0.10
CA THR A 50 -11.85 -0.29 0.45
C THR A 50 -12.26 0.19 1.84
N LYS A 51 -11.31 0.69 2.64
CA LYS A 51 -11.57 1.15 4.01
C LYS A 51 -12.08 2.57 4.09
N TYR A 52 -11.50 3.48 3.30
CA TYR A 52 -11.66 4.92 3.55
C TYR A 52 -12.40 5.67 2.45
N ALA A 53 -12.39 5.20 1.20
CA ALA A 53 -12.96 5.98 0.10
C ALA A 53 -14.45 6.27 0.30
N GLN A 54 -15.22 5.34 0.88
CA GLN A 54 -16.65 5.51 1.14
C GLN A 54 -16.97 6.74 2.01
N TYR A 55 -16.03 7.20 2.83
CA TYR A 55 -16.22 8.39 3.67
C TYR A 55 -16.36 9.68 2.84
N LEU A 56 -15.80 9.76 1.63
CA LEU A 56 -16.05 10.88 0.71
C LEU A 56 -17.55 11.06 0.43
N LYS A 57 -18.26 9.95 0.19
CA LYS A 57 -19.72 9.99 0.01
C LYS A 57 -20.47 10.41 1.26
N GLU A 58 -19.98 10.03 2.44
CA GLU A 58 -20.56 10.44 3.72
C GLU A 58 -20.42 11.95 3.94
N MET A 59 -19.35 12.54 3.42
CA MET A 59 -19.13 13.99 3.38
C MET A 59 -19.87 14.71 2.23
N GLY A 60 -20.52 13.97 1.33
CA GLY A 60 -21.22 14.50 0.17
C GLY A 60 -20.34 14.77 -1.05
N ASP A 61 -19.11 14.23 -1.06
CA ASP A 61 -18.19 14.28 -2.20
C ASP A 61 -18.30 13.00 -3.05
N ASP A 62 -19.38 12.92 -3.83
CA ASP A 62 -19.58 11.82 -4.79
C ASP A 62 -18.57 11.86 -5.94
N GLU A 63 -18.10 13.05 -6.33
CA GLU A 63 -17.14 13.25 -7.43
C GLU A 63 -15.75 12.73 -7.05
N GLY A 64 -15.23 13.11 -5.87
CA GLY A 64 -13.97 12.58 -5.36
C GLY A 64 -14.01 11.05 -5.20
N TYR A 65 -15.13 10.50 -4.74
CA TYR A 65 -15.30 9.05 -4.68
C TYR A 65 -15.18 8.40 -6.07
N GLU A 66 -15.82 8.99 -7.09
CA GLU A 66 -15.76 8.48 -8.47
C GLU A 66 -14.34 8.57 -9.04
N ILE A 67 -13.61 9.66 -8.78
CA ILE A 67 -12.21 9.82 -9.17
C ILE A 67 -11.35 8.70 -8.59
N LEU A 68 -11.44 8.44 -7.28
CA LEU A 68 -10.69 7.35 -6.64
C LEU A 68 -11.08 5.99 -7.21
N THR A 69 -12.38 5.76 -7.44
CA THR A 69 -12.91 4.52 -8.03
C THR A 69 -12.34 4.26 -9.43
N ASN A 70 -12.27 5.30 -10.25
CA ASN A 70 -11.78 5.21 -11.61
C ASN A 70 -10.26 4.96 -11.62
N ALA A 71 -9.51 5.67 -10.79
CA ALA A 71 -8.06 5.50 -10.69
C ALA A 71 -7.66 4.10 -10.19
N ILE A 72 -8.31 3.57 -9.15
CA ILE A 72 -8.02 2.21 -8.67
C ILE A 72 -8.41 1.14 -9.70
N SER A 73 -9.52 1.36 -10.43
CA SER A 73 -9.94 0.46 -11.52
C SER A 73 -8.93 0.46 -12.66
N TYR A 74 -8.37 1.62 -13.00
CA TYR A 74 -7.32 1.74 -14.00
C TYR A 74 -6.03 1.02 -13.58
N LEU A 75 -5.59 1.19 -12.32
CA LEU A 75 -4.41 0.49 -11.81
C LEU A 75 -4.58 -1.04 -11.92
N TRP A 76 -5.73 -1.58 -11.52
CA TRP A 76 -5.98 -3.02 -11.66
C TRP A 76 -6.08 -3.49 -13.11
N ALA A 77 -6.68 -2.70 -14.00
CA ALA A 77 -6.68 -2.99 -15.43
C ALA A 77 -5.26 -3.01 -16.00
N THR A 78 -4.39 -2.14 -15.48
CA THR A 78 -2.98 -2.07 -15.84
C THR A 78 -2.19 -3.27 -15.33
N VAL A 79 -2.43 -3.71 -14.10
CA VAL A 79 -1.87 -4.97 -13.56
C VAL A 79 -2.22 -6.15 -14.47
N ASP A 80 -3.48 -6.23 -14.92
CA ASP A 80 -3.92 -7.32 -15.81
C ASP A 80 -3.31 -7.25 -17.21
N LYS A 81 -3.04 -6.03 -17.71
CA LYS A 81 -2.55 -5.80 -19.08
C LYS A 81 -1.51 -4.67 -19.14
N PRO A 82 -0.29 -4.88 -18.61
CA PRO A 82 0.74 -3.83 -18.57
C PRO A 82 1.18 -3.33 -19.96
N SER A 83 0.96 -4.12 -21.01
CA SER A 83 1.29 -3.74 -22.39
C SER A 83 0.37 -2.69 -23.00
N LEU A 84 -0.72 -2.32 -22.32
CA LEU A 84 -1.72 -1.35 -22.80
C LEU A 84 -1.63 0.00 -22.06
N ILE A 85 -0.55 0.24 -21.34
CA ILE A 85 -0.31 1.51 -20.65
C ILE A 85 -0.13 2.62 -21.69
N GLU A 86 -0.92 3.67 -21.54
CA GLU A 86 -0.82 4.92 -22.28
C GLU A 86 -0.48 6.04 -21.29
N GLU A 87 0.67 6.67 -21.47
CA GLU A 87 1.21 7.73 -20.59
C GLU A 87 0.19 8.85 -20.36
N SER A 88 -0.48 9.32 -21.42
CA SER A 88 -1.51 10.36 -21.33
C SER A 88 -2.72 9.96 -20.46
N VAL A 89 -3.01 8.66 -20.32
CA VAL A 89 -4.09 8.18 -19.45
C VAL A 89 -3.62 8.13 -18.00
N VAL A 90 -2.33 7.84 -17.76
CA VAL A 90 -1.73 7.93 -16.42
C VAL A 90 -1.75 9.39 -15.94
N ASP A 91 -1.28 10.32 -16.78
CA ASP A 91 -1.33 11.77 -16.54
C ASP A 91 -2.76 12.22 -16.19
N GLU A 92 -3.76 11.81 -16.96
CA GLU A 92 -5.16 12.17 -16.72
C GLU A 92 -5.64 11.67 -15.34
N HIS A 93 -5.25 10.46 -14.93
CA HIS A 93 -5.61 9.96 -13.61
C HIS A 93 -4.91 10.74 -12.49
N ILE A 94 -3.64 11.12 -12.65
CA ILE A 94 -2.91 11.94 -11.67
C ILE A 94 -3.55 13.33 -11.56
N ASP A 95 -3.80 14.00 -12.68
CA ASP A 95 -4.44 15.32 -12.71
C ASP A 95 -5.82 15.30 -12.04
N ASN A 96 -6.61 14.24 -12.29
CA ASN A 96 -7.91 14.08 -11.64
C ASN A 96 -7.81 13.85 -10.13
N LEU A 97 -6.79 13.13 -9.62
CA LEU A 97 -6.61 12.99 -8.17
C LEU A 97 -6.40 14.35 -7.50
N HIS A 98 -5.71 15.28 -8.16
CA HIS A 98 -5.45 16.63 -7.64
C HIS A 98 -6.67 17.56 -7.67
N THR A 99 -7.81 17.12 -8.23
CA THR A 99 -9.08 17.89 -8.17
C THR A 99 -9.93 17.56 -6.95
N ILE A 100 -9.62 16.49 -6.21
CA ILE A 100 -10.32 16.13 -4.98
C ILE A 100 -10.06 17.21 -3.92
N ASP A 101 -11.14 17.80 -3.39
CA ASP A 101 -11.05 18.85 -2.38
C ASP A 101 -10.69 18.27 -1.01
N ILE A 102 -9.47 18.57 -0.56
CA ILE A 102 -8.90 18.11 0.71
C ILE A 102 -8.64 19.27 1.68
N ASP A 103 -9.04 20.51 1.36
CA ASP A 103 -8.66 21.70 2.13
C ASP A 103 -9.20 21.67 3.58
N ASN A 104 -10.28 20.90 3.80
CA ASN A 104 -10.94 20.79 5.10
C ASN A 104 -10.56 19.52 5.88
N PHE A 105 -9.61 18.71 5.39
CA PHE A 105 -9.19 17.49 6.07
C PHE A 105 -8.43 17.81 7.35
N ASP A 106 -8.83 17.18 8.45
CA ASP A 106 -8.07 17.17 9.70
C ASP A 106 -7.26 15.87 9.78
N LEU A 107 -5.95 15.95 9.52
CA LEU A 107 -5.05 14.77 9.48
C LEU A 107 -4.76 14.17 10.86
N VAL A 108 -5.45 14.61 11.91
CA VAL A 108 -5.54 13.88 13.18
C VAL A 108 -6.73 12.92 13.20
N GLU A 109 -7.72 13.11 12.32
CA GLU A 109 -8.86 12.22 12.17
C GLU A 109 -8.50 11.07 11.23
N VAL A 110 -8.92 9.85 11.61
CA VAL A 110 -8.54 8.62 10.91
C VAL A 110 -9.12 8.57 9.50
N ASN A 111 -10.35 9.04 9.29
CA ASN A 111 -10.99 8.99 7.99
C ASN A 111 -10.36 9.97 6.99
N ASP A 112 -10.09 11.20 7.42
CA ASP A 112 -9.46 12.24 6.60
C ASP A 112 -8.03 11.84 6.23
N THR A 113 -7.26 11.35 7.21
CA THR A 113 -5.95 10.74 6.96
C THR A 113 -6.07 9.55 6.02
N GLY A 114 -7.07 8.70 6.24
CA GLY A 114 -7.35 7.53 5.41
C GLY A 114 -7.54 7.89 3.95
N ILE A 115 -8.37 8.88 3.63
CA ILE A 115 -8.59 9.34 2.25
C ILE A 115 -7.33 9.95 1.66
N MET A 116 -6.62 10.81 2.41
CA MET A 116 -5.34 11.37 1.97
C MET A 116 -4.37 10.25 1.59
N LYS A 117 -4.28 9.20 2.41
CA LYS A 117 -3.42 8.05 2.16
C LYS A 117 -3.90 7.18 1.00
N VAL A 118 -5.20 7.12 0.71
CA VAL A 118 -5.70 6.51 -0.55
C VAL A 118 -5.16 7.27 -1.75
N MET A 119 -5.29 8.60 -1.75
CA MET A 119 -4.83 9.46 -2.85
C MET A 119 -3.32 9.30 -3.07
N GLU A 120 -2.52 9.47 -2.02
CA GLU A 120 -1.05 9.35 -2.09
C GLU A 120 -0.60 7.95 -2.56
N CYS A 121 -1.30 6.88 -2.13
CA CYS A 121 -0.97 5.51 -2.54
C CYS A 121 -1.31 5.25 -4.00
N ILE A 122 -2.47 5.72 -4.48
CA ILE A 122 -2.84 5.61 -5.90
C ILE A 122 -1.87 6.44 -6.75
N GLU A 123 -1.59 7.69 -6.38
CA GLU A 123 -0.66 8.55 -7.10
C GLU A 123 0.75 7.94 -7.15
N SER A 124 1.25 7.38 -6.04
CA SER A 124 2.54 6.70 -6.02
C SER A 124 2.59 5.51 -6.99
N ALA A 125 1.51 4.73 -7.08
CA ALA A 125 1.43 3.61 -8.03
C ALA A 125 1.33 4.11 -9.49
N LEU A 126 0.64 5.23 -9.75
CA LEU A 126 0.55 5.85 -11.07
C LEU A 126 1.92 6.42 -11.51
N VAL A 127 2.57 7.22 -10.66
CA VAL A 127 3.91 7.77 -10.95
C VAL A 127 4.94 6.65 -11.11
N TYR A 128 4.78 5.53 -10.40
CA TYR A 128 5.62 4.35 -10.62
C TYR A 128 5.52 3.80 -12.05
N ILE A 129 4.34 3.85 -12.67
CA ILE A 129 4.14 3.40 -14.06
C ILE A 129 5.04 4.20 -15.01
N GLU A 130 5.13 5.52 -14.81
CA GLU A 130 5.90 6.45 -15.64
C GLU A 130 7.40 6.38 -15.34
N GLU A 131 7.76 6.62 -14.07
CA GLU A 131 9.13 6.81 -13.62
C GLU A 131 9.88 5.50 -13.43
N LYS A 132 9.16 4.40 -13.21
CA LYS A 132 9.72 3.06 -12.91
C LYS A 132 10.69 3.07 -11.73
N ASN A 133 10.56 4.07 -10.85
CA ASN A 133 11.34 4.18 -9.62
C ASN A 133 10.64 3.41 -8.49
N TYR A 134 11.22 2.30 -8.05
CA TYR A 134 10.65 1.45 -6.99
C TYR A 134 10.42 2.19 -5.67
N GLU A 135 11.04 3.36 -5.45
CA GLU A 135 10.85 4.17 -4.23
C GLU A 135 9.39 4.63 -4.05
N PHE A 136 8.65 4.83 -5.14
CA PHE A 136 7.20 5.11 -5.05
C PHE A 136 6.40 3.91 -4.51
N ILE A 137 6.86 2.69 -4.81
CA ILE A 137 6.26 1.46 -4.27
C ILE A 137 6.71 1.22 -2.83
N VAL A 138 7.93 1.63 -2.46
CA VAL A 138 8.34 1.70 -1.05
C VAL A 138 7.41 2.65 -0.27
N ALA A 139 7.12 3.84 -0.78
CA ALA A 139 6.17 4.77 -0.15
C ALA A 139 4.78 4.12 0.03
N SER A 140 4.31 3.37 -0.98
CA SER A 140 3.04 2.62 -0.91
C SER A 140 2.97 1.62 0.25
N ALA A 141 4.10 1.11 0.72
CA ALA A 141 4.18 0.22 1.89
C ALA A 141 3.97 0.96 3.23
N TYR A 142 4.23 2.27 3.28
CA TYR A 142 4.11 3.08 4.49
C TYR A 142 2.72 3.69 4.69
N PHE A 143 1.99 3.99 3.62
CA PHE A 143 0.69 4.66 3.76
C PHE A 143 -0.33 3.92 4.66
N PRO A 144 -0.45 2.57 4.62
CA PRO A 144 -1.26 1.85 5.61
C PRO A 144 -0.76 2.01 7.05
N LEU A 145 0.55 2.12 7.25
CA LEU A 145 1.17 2.32 8.57
C LEU A 145 0.86 3.71 9.11
N ASP A 146 0.89 4.74 8.26
CA ASP A 146 0.55 6.12 8.64
C ASP A 146 -0.86 6.20 9.23
N VAL A 147 -1.85 5.53 8.61
CA VAL A 147 -3.22 5.53 9.14
C VAL A 147 -3.31 4.74 10.45
N ILE A 148 -2.59 3.63 10.55
CA ILE A 148 -2.50 2.85 11.80
C ILE A 148 -1.89 3.69 12.93
N ASP A 149 -0.90 4.52 12.64
CA ASP A 149 -0.28 5.41 13.62
C ASP A 149 -1.25 6.48 14.10
N VAL A 150 -2.09 7.04 13.21
CA VAL A 150 -3.18 7.96 13.62
C VAL A 150 -4.18 7.25 14.53
N ILE A 151 -4.62 6.04 14.19
CA ILE A 151 -5.50 5.23 15.06
C ILE A 151 -4.87 5.03 16.44
N MET A 152 -3.61 4.58 16.49
CA MET A 152 -2.93 4.32 17.75
C MET A 152 -2.76 5.59 18.60
N THR A 153 -2.45 6.72 17.96
CA THR A 153 -2.22 7.98 18.68
C THR A 153 -3.53 8.56 19.19
N ASN A 154 -4.53 8.70 18.32
CA ASN A 154 -5.68 9.54 18.60
C ASN A 154 -6.87 8.74 19.16
N GLU A 155 -7.02 7.47 18.76
CA GLU A 155 -8.09 6.61 19.31
C GLU A 155 -7.64 5.81 20.53
N LEU A 156 -6.38 5.37 20.56
CA LEU A 156 -5.85 4.51 21.64
C LEU A 156 -4.96 5.26 22.66
N GLY A 157 -4.60 6.52 22.38
CA GLY A 157 -3.78 7.34 23.28
C GLY A 157 -2.33 6.84 23.43
N LEU A 158 -1.81 6.12 22.43
CA LEU A 158 -0.44 5.60 22.43
C LEU A 158 0.55 6.65 21.91
N ASP A 159 1.77 6.66 22.45
CA ASP A 159 2.85 7.50 21.94
C ASP A 159 3.58 6.79 20.79
N THR A 160 3.18 7.11 19.55
CA THR A 160 3.77 6.60 18.31
C THR A 160 5.10 7.29 17.97
N ASN A 161 5.48 8.38 18.64
CA ASN A 161 6.80 9.00 18.44
C ASN A 161 7.95 8.15 18.99
N ASP A 162 7.65 7.12 19.79
CA ASP A 162 8.61 6.10 20.19
C ASP A 162 8.47 4.86 19.27
N PRO A 163 9.29 4.74 18.21
CA PRO A 163 9.21 3.64 17.25
C PRO A 163 9.41 2.25 17.87
N ASN A 164 9.99 2.16 19.07
CA ASN A 164 10.21 0.89 19.75
C ASN A 164 9.02 0.44 20.60
N LYS A 165 8.06 1.33 20.88
CA LYS A 165 6.92 1.04 21.77
C LYS A 165 5.67 0.57 21.05
N HIS A 166 5.47 0.95 19.79
CA HIS A 166 4.23 0.65 19.07
C HIS A 166 4.42 -0.34 17.91
N ILE A 167 5.65 -0.60 17.44
CA ILE A 167 5.92 -1.61 16.39
C ILE A 167 5.47 -3.03 16.75
N GLU A 168 5.38 -3.34 18.05
CA GLU A 168 4.90 -4.63 18.55
C GLU A 168 3.37 -4.69 18.69
N HIS A 169 2.65 -3.59 18.43
CA HIS A 169 1.19 -3.51 18.53
C HIS A 169 0.52 -4.42 17.49
N PRO A 170 -0.60 -5.09 17.83
CA PRO A 170 -1.26 -6.04 16.94
C PRO A 170 -1.61 -5.46 15.56
N LEU A 171 -2.07 -4.21 15.48
CA LEU A 171 -2.43 -3.57 14.21
C LEU A 171 -1.24 -3.46 13.24
N LEU A 172 -0.07 -3.01 13.73
CA LEU A 172 1.14 -2.93 12.91
C LEU A 172 1.66 -4.32 12.56
N LYS A 173 1.62 -5.27 13.50
CA LYS A 173 2.06 -6.64 13.24
C LYS A 173 1.23 -7.32 12.15
N GLU A 174 -0.07 -7.11 12.16
CA GLU A 174 -0.96 -7.66 11.13
C GLU A 174 -0.61 -7.07 9.75
N GLU A 175 -0.41 -5.76 9.67
CA GLU A 175 -0.02 -5.09 8.44
C GLU A 175 1.37 -5.55 7.93
N PHE A 176 2.38 -5.60 8.81
CA PHE A 176 3.70 -6.12 8.46
C PHE A 176 3.66 -7.58 8.00
N ASP A 177 2.92 -8.45 8.69
CA ASP A 177 2.78 -9.86 8.31
C ASP A 177 2.12 -9.99 6.93
N ALA A 178 1.07 -9.21 6.65
CA ALA A 178 0.43 -9.18 5.34
C ALA A 178 1.41 -8.72 4.24
N GLN A 179 2.14 -7.62 4.46
CA GLN A 179 3.15 -7.13 3.50
C GLN A 179 4.24 -8.17 3.24
N PHE A 180 4.86 -8.72 4.28
CA PHE A 180 5.92 -9.71 4.11
C PHE A 180 5.44 -10.97 3.41
N LYS A 181 4.23 -11.45 3.73
CA LYS A 181 3.62 -12.60 3.02
C LYS A 181 3.46 -12.31 1.53
N LEU A 182 2.93 -11.14 1.17
CA LEU A 182 2.81 -10.78 -0.24
C LEU A 182 4.17 -10.69 -0.92
N ILE A 183 5.16 -10.05 -0.29
CA ILE A 183 6.51 -9.92 -0.85
C ILE A 183 7.15 -11.28 -1.13
N GLU A 184 7.09 -12.21 -0.17
CA GLU A 184 7.59 -13.58 -0.36
C GLU A 184 6.82 -14.34 -1.45
N TYR A 185 5.50 -14.11 -1.52
CA TYR A 185 4.66 -14.69 -2.56
C TYR A 185 5.07 -14.17 -3.95
N LEU A 186 5.26 -12.86 -4.11
CA LEU A 186 5.69 -12.21 -5.35
C LEU A 186 7.07 -12.73 -5.79
N LYS A 187 8.00 -13.02 -4.89
CA LYS A 187 9.31 -13.59 -5.27
C LYS A 187 9.21 -14.95 -5.99
N THR A 188 8.16 -15.71 -5.73
CA THR A 188 8.05 -17.12 -6.14
C THR A 188 6.89 -17.43 -7.08
N HIS A 189 5.94 -16.52 -7.22
CA HIS A 189 4.75 -16.69 -8.05
C HIS A 189 4.70 -15.65 -9.17
N ASP A 190 4.21 -16.08 -10.31
CA ASP A 190 4.02 -15.27 -11.51
C ASP A 190 2.54 -15.28 -11.93
N GLY A 191 2.15 -14.33 -12.77
CA GLY A 191 0.80 -14.29 -13.34
C GLY A 191 -0.29 -13.86 -12.36
N LEU A 192 0.04 -13.05 -11.35
CA LEU A 192 -0.96 -12.41 -10.51
C LEU A 192 -1.79 -11.42 -11.32
N THR A 193 -3.06 -11.29 -10.96
CA THR A 193 -4.04 -10.44 -11.64
C THR A 193 -4.92 -9.70 -10.63
N SER A 194 -5.79 -8.81 -11.10
CA SER A 194 -6.83 -8.16 -10.31
C SER A 194 -7.76 -9.13 -9.57
N ALA A 195 -7.85 -10.39 -9.98
CA ALA A 195 -8.58 -11.42 -9.23
C ALA A 195 -7.93 -11.76 -7.88
N ASP A 196 -6.63 -11.49 -7.74
CA ASP A 196 -5.84 -11.76 -6.54
C ASP A 196 -5.74 -10.54 -5.60
N LYS A 197 -6.50 -9.47 -5.86
CA LYS A 197 -6.39 -8.19 -5.15
C LYS A 197 -6.66 -8.22 -3.64
N HIS A 198 -7.22 -9.31 -3.12
CA HIS A 198 -7.51 -9.51 -1.70
C HIS A 198 -6.71 -10.66 -1.07
N ILE A 199 -5.59 -11.07 -1.69
CA ILE A 199 -4.72 -12.05 -1.04
C ILE A 199 -4.05 -11.43 0.19
N PHE A 200 -4.05 -12.19 1.28
CA PHE A 200 -3.50 -11.80 2.59
C PHE A 200 -4.16 -10.58 3.26
N ARG A 201 -5.16 -9.93 2.63
CA ARG A 201 -5.93 -8.79 3.14
C ARG A 201 -7.34 -8.72 2.55
#